data_AF-A0AA41KAN1-F1
#
_entry.id   AF-A0AA41KAN1-F1
#
_cell.length_a   1.000
_cell.length_b   1.000
_cell.length_c   1.000
_cell.angle_alpha   90.00
_cell.angle_beta   90.00
_cell.angle_gamma   90.00
#
_symmetry.space_group_name_H-M   'P 1'
#
loop_
_entity.id
_entity.type
_entity.pdbx_description
1 polymer ?
#
loop_
_entity_poly.entity_id
_entity_poly.type
_entity_poly.pdbx_seq_one_letter_code
_entity_poly.pdbx_strand_id
1 'polypeptide(L)'
;MKISQMLLREDFYRINDETLDRYYTEKTQNTRLYIYPQLNAIVTAKPSRKVLEYLLCEYSVRNNALKRILTGAYVGLCLSSYGCMSSKRITVHAAIDDNTLIYPCNRKYRIFNFSKNTVEVIPKYGFPQDDLQREIFFRTQNGLPDFVPQLISFTSNRYMEKIIDGRPLARISDDYDIYVNRAYNMFYEYAKDRKRIISGSKYAEELYALVCKQISVKVRRQETVRCIASKLASVVRMADEIMLLFSHGDLQTGNIWVENKTGKIFIIDWESWGERSIWYDKAVLMEGLRPNGIGSYCKNEISKEKEACVLLEDLIFQLNELEALPGDFGSDKFDEYLACLEMHMRGKKYGLSCV
;
A
#
# COMPACT_ATOMS: atom_id res chain seq x y z
N MET A 1 -4.46 4.57 3.87
CA MET A 1 -4.36 5.20 5.20
C MET A 1 -5.23 6.45 5.22
N LYS A 2 -5.94 6.74 6.32
CA LYS A 2 -6.90 7.86 6.40
C LYS A 2 -6.26 9.18 6.83
N ILE A 3 -6.86 10.32 6.47
CA ILE A 3 -6.52 11.66 6.97
C ILE A 3 -6.55 11.68 8.50
N SER A 4 -7.50 11.01 9.17
CA SER A 4 -7.53 10.94 10.64
C SER A 4 -6.27 10.31 11.24
N GLN A 5 -5.62 9.40 10.52
CA GLN A 5 -4.33 8.83 10.90
C GLN A 5 -3.16 9.74 10.49
N MET A 6 -3.28 10.47 9.38
CA MET A 6 -2.30 11.49 8.98
C MET A 6 -2.22 12.64 9.99
N LEU A 7 -3.35 13.07 10.56
CA LEU A 7 -3.36 14.13 11.57
C LEU A 7 -2.56 13.80 12.83
N LEU A 8 -2.32 12.51 13.11
CA LEU A 8 -1.49 12.07 14.22
C LEU A 8 0.01 12.12 13.91
N ARG A 9 0.39 12.16 12.63
CA ARG A 9 1.77 11.91 12.18
C ARG A 9 2.48 13.08 11.50
N GLU A 10 1.73 14.06 11.07
CA GLU A 10 2.26 15.14 10.25
C GLU A 10 1.37 16.37 10.40
N ASP A 11 1.91 17.54 10.07
CA ASP A 11 1.10 18.73 9.85
C ASP A 11 0.34 18.58 8.53
N PHE A 12 -0.66 17.70 8.56
CA PHE A 12 -1.44 17.30 7.39
C PHE A 12 -2.04 18.51 6.70
N TYR A 13 -2.50 19.51 7.46
CA TYR A 13 -3.15 20.68 6.89
C TYR A 13 -2.17 21.56 6.13
N ARG A 14 -0.99 21.84 6.67
CA ARG A 14 0.04 22.58 5.93
C ARG A 14 0.50 21.81 4.70
N ILE A 15 0.73 20.51 4.85
CA ILE A 15 1.14 19.64 3.73
C ILE A 15 0.08 19.60 2.63
N ASN A 16 -1.19 19.51 3.01
CA ASN A 16 -2.31 19.56 2.08
C ASN A 16 -2.37 20.88 1.34
N ASP A 17 -2.29 22.00 2.06
CA ASP A 17 -2.37 23.34 1.47
C ASP A 17 -1.23 23.55 0.46
N GLU A 18 0.02 23.19 0.82
CA GLU A 18 1.18 23.20 -0.08
C GLU A 18 1.05 22.25 -1.28
N THR A 19 0.52 21.04 -1.06
CA THR A 19 0.35 20.04 -2.13
C THR A 19 -0.64 20.56 -3.19
N LEU A 20 -1.77 21.11 -2.75
CA LEU A 20 -2.81 21.58 -3.65
C LEU A 20 -2.46 22.91 -4.34
N ASP A 21 -1.77 23.84 -3.66
CA ASP A 21 -1.33 25.11 -4.27
C ASP A 21 -0.30 24.86 -5.38
N ARG A 22 0.62 23.90 -5.18
CA ARG A 22 1.60 23.50 -6.21
C ARG A 22 0.98 22.79 -7.40
N TYR A 23 -0.12 22.07 -7.17
CA TYR A 23 -0.82 21.35 -8.24
C TYR A 23 -1.70 22.29 -9.06
N TYR A 24 -2.45 23.19 -8.41
CA TYR A 24 -3.37 24.12 -9.04
C TYR A 24 -2.72 25.48 -9.35
N THR A 25 -1.83 25.52 -10.35
CA THR A 25 -1.02 26.71 -10.66
C THR A 25 -1.73 27.78 -11.49
N GLU A 26 -2.77 27.43 -12.25
CA GLU A 26 -3.42 28.32 -13.23
C GLU A 26 -4.26 29.43 -12.58
N LYS A 27 -4.48 29.38 -11.25
CA LYS A 27 -5.17 30.41 -10.44
C LYS A 27 -6.45 30.96 -11.06
N THR A 28 -7.30 30.07 -11.58
CA THR A 28 -8.46 30.43 -12.41
C THR A 28 -9.65 30.95 -11.61
N GLN A 29 -9.92 30.38 -10.43
CA GLN A 29 -10.97 30.81 -9.52
C GLN A 29 -10.73 30.33 -8.08
N ASN A 30 -11.41 30.92 -7.10
CA ASN A 30 -11.35 30.48 -5.71
C ASN A 30 -12.47 29.47 -5.41
N THR A 31 -12.11 28.20 -5.22
CA THR A 31 -13.06 27.15 -4.82
C THR A 31 -12.85 26.74 -3.36
N ARG A 32 -13.94 26.63 -2.61
CA ARG A 32 -13.92 26.17 -1.21
C ARG A 32 -14.05 24.66 -1.14
N LEU A 33 -13.16 24.02 -0.40
CA LEU A 33 -13.16 22.59 -0.15
C LEU A 33 -13.25 22.31 1.35
N TYR A 34 -13.77 21.13 1.67
CA TYR A 34 -14.06 20.68 3.03
C TYR A 34 -13.39 19.34 3.28
N ILE A 35 -12.63 19.27 4.37
CA ILE A 35 -11.84 18.10 4.75
C ILE A 35 -12.63 17.25 5.74
N TYR A 36 -12.83 15.97 5.43
CA TYR A 36 -13.51 15.00 6.29
C TYR A 36 -12.52 13.89 6.70
N PRO A 37 -11.83 14.01 7.84
CA PRO A 37 -10.73 13.12 8.20
C PRO A 37 -11.09 11.63 8.26
N GLN A 38 -12.28 11.31 8.77
CA GLN A 38 -12.74 9.92 8.92
C GLN A 38 -13.20 9.28 7.63
N LEU A 39 -13.57 10.10 6.64
CA LEU A 39 -13.93 9.67 5.28
C LEU A 39 -12.74 9.68 4.32
N ASN A 40 -11.58 10.16 4.75
CA ASN A 40 -10.41 10.34 3.88
C ASN A 40 -10.73 11.16 2.62
N ALA A 41 -11.61 12.16 2.75
CA ALA A 41 -12.20 12.86 1.63
C ALA A 41 -12.01 14.38 1.77
N ILE A 42 -11.64 15.01 0.66
CA ILE A 42 -11.65 16.46 0.48
C ILE A 42 -12.53 16.74 -0.74
N VAL A 43 -13.62 17.47 -0.52
CA VAL A 43 -14.71 17.65 -1.51
C VAL A 43 -15.26 19.08 -1.47
N THR A 44 -16.04 19.45 -2.47
CA THR A 44 -16.80 20.71 -2.48
C THR A 44 -17.92 20.70 -1.43
N ALA A 45 -18.64 21.82 -1.28
CA ALA A 45 -19.77 21.92 -0.34
C ALA A 45 -20.92 20.95 -0.67
N LYS A 46 -21.08 20.62 -1.95
CA LYS A 46 -22.21 19.84 -2.45
C LYS A 46 -21.73 18.76 -3.45
N PRO A 47 -20.95 17.78 -2.97
CA PRO A 47 -20.40 16.75 -3.85
C PRO A 47 -21.51 15.98 -4.57
N SER A 48 -21.22 15.57 -5.79
CA SER A 48 -22.12 14.83 -6.65
C SER A 48 -22.45 13.45 -6.10
N ARG A 49 -23.52 12.85 -6.63
CA ARG A 49 -23.91 11.48 -6.31
C ARG A 49 -22.80 10.45 -6.61
N LYS A 50 -21.97 10.68 -7.63
CA LYS A 50 -20.86 9.78 -7.97
C LYS A 50 -19.79 9.74 -6.87
N VAL A 51 -19.47 10.90 -6.27
CA VAL A 51 -18.55 10.98 -5.12
C VAL A 51 -19.12 10.22 -3.92
N LEU A 52 -20.42 10.39 -3.65
CA LEU A 52 -21.12 9.66 -2.59
C LEU A 52 -21.08 8.14 -2.84
N GLU A 53 -21.41 7.68 -4.04
CA GLU A 53 -21.41 6.25 -4.40
C GLU A 53 -20.02 5.63 -4.26
N TYR A 54 -18.97 6.33 -4.71
CA TYR A 54 -17.58 5.90 -4.54
C TYR A 54 -17.22 5.74 -3.05
N LEU A 55 -17.51 6.73 -2.22
CA LEU A 55 -17.22 6.68 -0.78
C LEU A 55 -18.03 5.60 -0.05
N LEU A 56 -19.30 5.39 -0.43
CA LEU A 56 -20.11 4.30 0.12
C LEU A 56 -19.54 2.92 -0.22
N CYS A 57 -19.03 2.73 -1.44
CA CYS A 57 -18.38 1.51 -1.86
C CYS A 57 -17.09 1.25 -1.05
N GLU A 58 -16.23 2.26 -0.95
CA GLU A 58 -14.95 2.21 -0.22
C GLU A 58 -15.14 1.84 1.26
N TYR A 59 -16.20 2.35 1.88
CA TYR A 59 -16.55 2.13 3.28
C TYR A 59 -17.50 0.97 3.53
N SER A 60 -17.84 0.18 2.52
CA SER A 60 -18.63 -1.02 2.70
C SER A 60 -17.86 -2.05 3.55
N VAL A 61 -18.41 -2.38 4.72
CA VAL A 61 -17.75 -3.30 5.66
C VAL A 61 -18.20 -4.74 5.40
N ARG A 62 -17.23 -5.64 5.25
CA ARG A 62 -17.44 -7.09 5.14
C ARG A 62 -18.12 -7.62 6.41
N ASN A 63 -19.15 -8.44 6.23
CA ASN A 63 -19.79 -9.26 7.27
C ASN A 63 -20.40 -8.52 8.49
N ASN A 64 -20.78 -7.24 8.36
CA ASN A 64 -21.53 -6.55 9.43
C ASN A 64 -22.56 -5.55 8.88
N ALA A 65 -23.83 -5.97 8.82
CA ALA A 65 -24.92 -5.17 8.26
C ALA A 65 -25.19 -3.87 9.04
N LEU A 66 -25.13 -3.92 10.38
CA LEU A 66 -25.34 -2.74 11.22
C LEU A 66 -24.25 -1.70 10.98
N LYS A 67 -22.98 -2.15 10.99
CA LYS A 67 -21.85 -1.26 10.72
C LYS A 67 -21.93 -0.66 9.32
N ARG A 68 -22.40 -1.41 8.33
CA ARG A 68 -22.65 -0.91 6.96
C ARG A 68 -23.72 0.19 6.93
N ILE A 69 -24.84 0.00 7.63
CA ILE A 69 -25.90 1.01 7.73
C ILE A 69 -25.39 2.28 8.41
N LEU A 70 -24.74 2.14 9.57
CA LEU A 70 -24.20 3.28 10.32
C LEU A 70 -23.14 4.05 9.52
N THR A 71 -22.26 3.33 8.82
CA THR A 71 -21.22 3.96 8.00
C THR A 71 -21.84 4.66 6.80
N GLY A 72 -22.85 4.08 6.16
CA GLY A 72 -23.60 4.72 5.07
C GLY A 72 -24.32 5.99 5.52
N ALA A 73 -24.98 5.95 6.69
CA ALA A 73 -25.62 7.11 7.28
C ALA A 73 -24.60 8.22 7.60
N TYR A 74 -23.45 7.86 8.18
CA TYR A 74 -22.38 8.81 8.48
C TYR A 74 -21.83 9.48 7.21
N VAL A 75 -21.55 8.71 6.15
CA VAL A 75 -21.12 9.26 4.85
C VAL A 75 -22.17 10.22 4.30
N GLY A 76 -23.44 9.81 4.27
CA GLY A 76 -24.54 10.63 3.77
C GLY A 76 -24.71 11.94 4.54
N LEU A 77 -24.63 11.89 5.87
CA LEU A 77 -24.70 13.08 6.73
C LEU A 77 -23.52 14.03 6.47
N CYS A 78 -22.29 13.53 6.44
CA CYS A 78 -21.11 14.36 6.16
C CYS A 78 -21.23 15.06 4.81
N LEU A 79 -21.54 14.33 3.74
CA LEU A 79 -21.61 14.88 2.38
C LEU A 79 -22.85 15.77 2.15
N SER A 80 -23.88 15.68 3.00
CA SER A 80 -25.06 16.56 2.97
C SER A 80 -24.97 17.73 3.95
N SER A 81 -23.90 17.81 4.75
CA SER A 81 -23.75 18.81 5.82
C SER A 81 -23.31 20.20 5.35
N TYR A 82 -23.08 20.40 4.04
CA TYR A 82 -22.52 21.64 3.49
C TYR A 82 -21.22 22.10 4.19
N GLY A 83 -20.44 21.14 4.72
CA GLY A 83 -19.19 21.41 5.42
C GLY A 83 -19.30 21.55 6.93
N CYS A 84 -20.49 21.53 7.53
CA CYS A 84 -20.65 21.68 8.98
C CYS A 84 -19.97 20.56 9.78
N MET A 85 -19.85 19.36 9.21
CA MET A 85 -19.15 18.22 9.84
C MET A 85 -17.68 18.10 9.42
N SER A 86 -17.15 19.06 8.66
CA SER A 86 -15.76 19.05 8.22
C SER A 86 -14.83 19.49 9.35
N SER A 87 -13.59 18.99 9.36
CA SER A 87 -12.59 19.41 10.35
C SER A 87 -11.90 20.72 9.99
N LYS A 88 -11.79 21.01 8.69
CA LYS A 88 -11.18 22.22 8.15
C LYS A 88 -11.82 22.57 6.81
N ARG A 89 -11.97 23.87 6.56
CA ARG A 89 -12.29 24.44 5.25
C ARG A 89 -11.02 25.05 4.66
N ILE A 90 -10.74 24.75 3.40
CA ILE A 90 -9.62 25.30 2.65
C ILE A 90 -10.12 26.00 1.39
N THR A 91 -9.30 26.87 0.83
CA THR A 91 -9.56 27.52 -0.46
C THR A 91 -8.44 27.13 -1.41
N VAL A 92 -8.80 26.67 -2.60
CA VAL A 92 -7.86 26.37 -3.67
C VAL A 92 -8.13 27.29 -4.86
N HIS A 93 -7.07 27.66 -5.57
CA HIS A 93 -7.11 28.58 -6.71
C HIS A 93 -7.33 27.82 -8.03
N ALA A 94 -8.36 27.00 -8.11
CA ALA A 94 -8.75 26.31 -9.34
C ALA A 94 -10.25 26.10 -9.44
N ALA A 95 -10.70 25.92 -10.68
CA ALA A 95 -12.06 25.49 -10.96
C ALA A 95 -12.23 23.99 -10.68
N ILE A 96 -12.86 23.68 -9.55
CA ILE A 96 -13.13 22.31 -9.12
C ILE A 96 -14.64 22.11 -9.10
N ASP A 97 -15.09 21.06 -9.80
CA ASP A 97 -16.51 20.69 -9.87
C ASP A 97 -16.93 19.77 -8.71
N ASP A 98 -18.24 19.61 -8.55
CA ASP A 98 -18.82 18.70 -7.56
C ASP A 98 -18.58 17.21 -7.88
N ASN A 99 -18.00 16.89 -9.04
CA ASN A 99 -17.57 15.54 -9.43
C ASN A 99 -16.13 15.26 -9.02
N THR A 100 -15.50 16.13 -8.24
CA THR A 100 -14.12 15.96 -7.81
C THR A 100 -14.05 15.42 -6.38
N LEU A 101 -13.24 14.38 -6.19
CA LEU A 101 -12.83 13.88 -4.88
C LEU A 101 -11.31 13.91 -4.80
N ILE A 102 -10.77 14.72 -3.89
CA ILE A 102 -9.35 14.66 -3.53
C ILE A 102 -9.22 13.66 -2.38
N TYR A 103 -8.44 12.61 -2.62
CA TYR A 103 -8.25 11.48 -1.71
C TYR A 103 -6.76 11.38 -1.34
N PRO A 104 -6.35 11.95 -0.20
CA PRO A 104 -4.97 11.84 0.27
C PRO A 104 -4.62 10.39 0.61
N CYS A 105 -3.45 9.95 0.15
CA CYS A 105 -2.84 8.68 0.54
C CYS A 105 -1.57 8.94 1.36
N ASN A 106 -0.80 7.88 1.64
CA ASN A 106 0.41 7.98 2.46
C ASN A 106 1.41 9.02 1.90
N ARG A 107 1.90 8.80 0.68
CA ARG A 107 2.97 9.56 0.02
C ARG A 107 2.52 10.32 -1.24
N LYS A 108 1.27 10.10 -1.65
CA LYS A 108 0.68 10.65 -2.88
C LYS A 108 -0.77 11.05 -2.65
N TYR A 109 -1.33 11.87 -3.53
CA TYR A 109 -2.76 12.21 -3.55
C TYR A 109 -3.37 11.58 -4.81
N ARG A 110 -4.58 11.03 -4.67
CA ARG A 110 -5.41 10.62 -5.81
C ARG A 110 -6.53 11.65 -5.97
N ILE A 111 -6.58 12.32 -7.12
CA ILE A 111 -7.57 13.34 -7.45
C ILE A 111 -8.51 12.74 -8.49
N PHE A 112 -9.66 12.27 -8.02
CA PHE A 112 -10.69 11.68 -8.85
C PHE A 112 -11.52 12.78 -9.50
N ASN A 113 -11.74 12.65 -10.81
CA ASN A 113 -12.68 13.44 -11.57
C ASN A 113 -13.72 12.49 -12.19
N PHE A 114 -14.90 12.41 -11.58
CA PHE A 114 -15.97 11.51 -11.99
C PHE A 114 -16.75 11.98 -13.23
N SER A 115 -16.57 13.23 -13.67
CA SER A 115 -17.15 13.73 -14.92
C SER A 115 -16.33 13.27 -16.12
N LYS A 116 -15.00 13.25 -15.99
CA LYS A 116 -14.04 12.76 -17.01
C LYS A 116 -13.71 11.27 -16.90
N ASN A 117 -14.12 10.62 -15.80
CA ASN A 117 -13.77 9.23 -15.48
C ASN A 117 -12.25 8.99 -15.38
N THR A 118 -11.54 9.94 -14.79
CA THR A 118 -10.08 9.90 -14.62
C THR A 118 -9.69 10.11 -13.17
N VAL A 119 -8.56 9.55 -12.78
CA VAL A 119 -7.87 9.87 -11.53
C VAL A 119 -6.46 10.34 -11.85
N GLU A 120 -6.07 11.46 -11.28
CA GLU A 120 -4.69 11.95 -11.34
C GLU A 120 -3.98 11.67 -10.02
N VAL A 121 -2.75 11.18 -10.11
CA VAL A 121 -1.92 10.83 -8.95
C VAL A 121 -0.73 11.76 -8.91
N ILE A 122 -0.62 12.51 -7.81
CA ILE A 122 0.38 13.55 -7.61
C ILE A 122 1.18 13.30 -6.32
N PRO A 123 2.43 13.77 -6.22
CA PRO A 123 3.25 13.55 -5.05
C PRO A 123 2.79 14.47 -3.92
N LYS A 124 2.87 13.97 -2.69
CA LYS A 124 2.56 14.75 -1.50
C LYS A 124 3.73 15.65 -1.15
N TYR A 125 3.46 16.90 -0.80
CA TYR A 125 4.50 17.85 -0.43
C TYR A 125 5.31 17.37 0.80
N GLY A 126 6.64 17.45 0.69
CA GLY A 126 7.57 17.06 1.77
C GLY A 126 7.81 15.55 1.91
N PHE A 127 7.25 14.73 1.00
CA PHE A 127 7.50 13.29 0.97
C PHE A 127 8.48 12.92 -0.16
N PRO A 128 9.28 11.85 0.02
CA PRO A 128 10.09 11.28 -1.06
C PRO A 128 9.23 10.93 -2.27
N GLN A 129 9.74 11.19 -3.48
CA GLN A 129 9.02 10.95 -4.74
C GLN A 129 9.41 9.63 -5.41
N ASP A 130 10.42 8.94 -4.87
CA ASP A 130 11.03 7.75 -5.45
C ASP A 130 10.02 6.62 -5.69
N ASP A 131 9.04 6.46 -4.80
CA ASP A 131 7.99 5.44 -4.92
C ASP A 131 7.08 5.70 -6.13
N LEU A 132 6.63 6.95 -6.30
CA LEU A 132 5.80 7.33 -7.43
C LEU A 132 6.59 7.24 -8.74
N GLN A 133 7.87 7.63 -8.72
CA GLN A 133 8.78 7.48 -9.84
C GLN A 133 8.99 6.00 -10.22
N ARG A 134 9.19 5.11 -9.23
CA ARG A 134 9.30 3.66 -9.44
C ARG A 134 8.03 3.06 -10.03
N GLU A 135 6.86 3.51 -9.56
CA GLU A 135 5.57 3.08 -10.10
C GLU A 135 5.43 3.50 -11.58
N ILE A 136 5.68 4.78 -11.90
CA ILE A 136 5.62 5.29 -13.27
C ILE A 136 6.63 4.56 -14.16
N PHE A 137 7.85 4.36 -13.67
CA PHE A 137 8.88 3.64 -14.42
C PHE A 137 8.45 2.21 -14.76
N PHE A 138 7.88 1.46 -13.81
CA PHE A 138 7.36 0.14 -14.09
C PHE A 138 6.22 0.17 -15.12
N ARG A 139 5.25 1.09 -14.94
CA ARG A 139 4.03 1.17 -15.75
C ARG A 139 4.23 1.75 -17.16
N THR A 140 5.44 2.20 -17.47
CA THR A 140 5.84 2.68 -18.80
C THR A 140 6.72 1.68 -19.56
N GLN A 141 7.00 0.52 -18.98
CA GLN A 141 7.72 -0.56 -19.66
C GLN A 141 6.87 -1.18 -20.78
N ASN A 142 7.54 -1.70 -21.80
CA ASN A 142 6.88 -2.44 -22.89
C ASN A 142 6.43 -3.83 -22.42
N GLY A 143 5.32 -4.34 -22.97
CA GLY A 143 4.86 -5.70 -22.72
C GLY A 143 4.24 -5.92 -21.33
N LEU A 144 3.68 -4.87 -20.73
CA LEU A 144 2.94 -5.00 -19.48
C LEU A 144 1.64 -5.80 -19.69
N PRO A 145 1.27 -6.66 -18.71
CA PRO A 145 0.07 -7.45 -18.79
C PRO A 145 -1.16 -6.59 -18.56
N ASP A 146 -2.32 -7.08 -19.00
CA ASP A 146 -3.56 -6.31 -19.05
C ASP A 146 -4.20 -6.02 -17.68
N PHE A 147 -3.69 -6.67 -16.62
CA PHE A 147 -4.05 -6.40 -15.22
C PHE A 147 -3.29 -5.21 -14.62
N VAL A 148 -2.28 -4.66 -15.30
CA VAL A 148 -1.64 -3.39 -14.91
C VAL A 148 -2.47 -2.25 -15.50
N PRO A 149 -2.99 -1.30 -14.70
CA PRO A 149 -3.76 -0.20 -15.24
C PRO A 149 -2.92 0.63 -16.20
N GLN A 150 -3.51 1.03 -17.32
CA GLN A 150 -2.83 1.84 -18.33
C GLN A 150 -2.82 3.31 -17.95
N LEU A 151 -1.70 3.97 -18.21
CA LEU A 151 -1.55 5.41 -18.06
C LEU A 151 -2.17 6.11 -19.27
N ILE A 152 -3.03 7.11 -19.02
CA ILE A 152 -3.53 8.03 -20.04
C ILE A 152 -2.44 9.05 -20.38
N SER A 153 -1.78 9.59 -19.35
CA SER A 153 -0.67 10.52 -19.47
C SER A 153 0.20 10.46 -18.21
N PHE A 154 1.46 10.86 -18.31
CA PHE A 154 2.38 10.88 -17.18
C PHE A 154 3.51 11.90 -17.38
N THR A 155 4.13 12.29 -16.28
CA THR A 155 5.45 12.96 -16.22
C THR A 155 6.38 12.13 -15.34
N SER A 156 7.54 12.65 -14.96
CA SER A 156 8.40 11.99 -13.98
C SER A 156 7.77 11.87 -12.59
N ASN A 157 6.80 12.70 -12.23
CA ASN A 157 6.30 12.79 -10.85
C ASN A 157 4.77 12.86 -10.74
N ARG A 158 4.03 12.65 -11.82
CA ARG A 158 2.57 12.54 -11.79
C ARG A 158 2.09 11.63 -12.91
N TYR A 159 0.90 11.07 -12.74
CA TYR A 159 0.25 10.37 -13.83
C TYR A 159 -1.27 10.47 -13.76
N MET A 160 -1.92 10.19 -14.89
CA MET A 160 -3.37 10.11 -15.01
C MET A 160 -3.76 8.76 -15.57
N GLU A 161 -4.84 8.18 -15.03
CA GLU A 161 -5.40 6.91 -15.48
C GLU A 161 -6.93 6.94 -15.42
N LYS A 162 -7.58 5.92 -15.98
CA LYS A 162 -9.03 5.75 -15.83
C LYS A 162 -9.37 5.30 -14.42
N ILE A 163 -10.49 5.77 -13.89
CA ILE A 163 -11.04 5.23 -12.64
C ILE A 163 -11.43 3.78 -12.88
N ILE A 164 -10.95 2.88 -12.02
CA ILE A 164 -11.38 1.47 -12.01
C ILE A 164 -12.77 1.43 -11.36
N ASP A 165 -13.79 1.11 -12.15
CA ASP A 165 -15.16 0.86 -11.66
C ASP A 165 -15.22 -0.53 -11.01
N GLY A 166 -14.65 -0.63 -9.82
CA GLY A 166 -14.50 -1.89 -9.10
C GLY A 166 -14.43 -1.69 -7.59
N ARG A 167 -14.00 -2.74 -6.91
CA ARG A 167 -13.73 -2.71 -5.48
C ARG A 167 -12.46 -3.51 -5.14
N PRO A 168 -11.73 -3.13 -4.09
CA PRO A 168 -10.62 -3.93 -3.60
C PRO A 168 -11.10 -5.34 -3.22
N LEU A 169 -10.29 -6.35 -3.51
CA LEU A 169 -10.54 -7.76 -3.17
C LEU A 169 -10.75 -7.93 -1.67
N ALA A 170 -10.10 -7.11 -0.83
CA ALA A 170 -10.32 -7.04 0.61
C ALA A 170 -11.78 -6.71 1.04
N ARG A 171 -12.62 -6.24 0.10
CA ARG A 171 -14.04 -5.88 0.31
C ARG A 171 -15.02 -6.86 -0.36
N ILE A 172 -14.50 -7.86 -1.07
CA ILE A 172 -15.30 -8.88 -1.75
C ILE A 172 -15.54 -10.04 -0.79
N SER A 173 -16.79 -10.51 -0.71
CA SER A 173 -17.16 -11.66 0.13
C SER A 173 -17.44 -12.89 -0.73
N ASP A 174 -18.26 -12.71 -1.75
CA ASP A 174 -18.59 -13.76 -2.71
C ASP A 174 -17.39 -14.01 -3.64
N ASP A 175 -17.09 -15.28 -3.93
CA ASP A 175 -15.99 -15.68 -4.81
C ASP A 175 -14.59 -15.18 -4.40
N TYR A 176 -14.40 -14.77 -3.13
CA TYR A 176 -13.14 -14.22 -2.64
C TYR A 176 -11.95 -15.13 -2.95
N ASP A 177 -12.03 -16.41 -2.59
CA ASP A 177 -10.95 -17.37 -2.82
C ASP A 177 -10.68 -17.61 -4.31
N ILE A 178 -11.72 -17.53 -5.16
CA ILE A 178 -11.59 -17.63 -6.61
C ILE A 178 -10.76 -16.46 -7.15
N TYR A 179 -11.08 -15.23 -6.72
CA TYR A 179 -10.35 -14.04 -7.14
C TYR A 179 -8.91 -14.01 -6.60
N VAL A 180 -8.67 -14.46 -5.36
CA VAL A 180 -7.32 -14.60 -4.80
C VAL A 180 -6.47 -15.54 -5.67
N ASN A 181 -6.97 -16.74 -5.94
CA ASN A 181 -6.26 -17.72 -6.76
C ASN A 181 -6.03 -17.21 -8.19
N ARG A 182 -7.05 -16.59 -8.80
CA ARG A 182 -6.95 -16.02 -10.15
C ARG A 182 -5.90 -14.89 -10.21
N ALA A 183 -5.90 -13.98 -9.24
CA ALA A 183 -4.93 -12.89 -9.18
C ALA A 183 -3.50 -13.42 -9.03
N TYR A 184 -3.28 -14.37 -8.12
CA TYR A 184 -1.97 -15.00 -7.93
C TYR A 184 -1.49 -15.71 -9.20
N ASN A 185 -2.35 -16.52 -9.84
CA ASN A 185 -1.99 -17.25 -11.05
C ASN A 185 -1.69 -16.31 -12.22
N MET A 186 -2.51 -15.28 -12.45
CA MET A 186 -2.24 -14.28 -13.50
C MET A 186 -0.89 -13.57 -13.28
N PHE A 187 -0.58 -13.22 -12.03
CA PHE A 187 0.69 -12.58 -11.70
C PHE A 187 1.88 -13.54 -11.84
N TYR A 188 1.74 -14.78 -11.34
CA TYR A 188 2.76 -15.81 -11.46
C TYR A 188 3.09 -16.12 -12.92
N GLU A 189 2.07 -16.24 -13.77
CA GLU A 189 2.24 -16.47 -15.21
C GLU A 189 3.02 -15.34 -15.90
N TYR A 190 2.85 -14.09 -15.46
CA TYR A 190 3.65 -12.96 -15.93
C TYR A 190 5.10 -13.00 -15.43
N ALA A 191 5.32 -13.50 -14.21
CA ALA A 191 6.62 -13.49 -13.54
C ALA A 191 7.51 -14.71 -13.86
N LYS A 192 6.93 -15.87 -14.17
CA LYS A 192 7.64 -17.17 -14.21
C LYS A 192 8.78 -17.25 -15.22
N ASP A 193 8.70 -16.52 -16.33
CA ASP A 193 9.72 -16.53 -17.38
C ASP A 193 10.91 -15.63 -17.03
N ARG A 194 10.78 -14.80 -15.98
CA ARG A 194 11.83 -13.92 -15.45
C ARG A 194 12.52 -14.54 -14.23
N LYS A 195 12.69 -15.86 -14.24
CA LYS A 195 13.27 -16.59 -13.11
C LYS A 195 14.78 -16.50 -13.08
N ARG A 196 15.33 -16.33 -11.87
CA ARG A 196 16.75 -16.44 -11.57
C ARG A 196 16.94 -17.42 -10.44
N ILE A 197 17.87 -18.36 -10.60
CA ILE A 197 18.25 -19.29 -9.53
C ILE A 197 19.54 -18.77 -8.89
N ILE A 198 19.57 -18.75 -7.56
CA ILE A 198 20.71 -18.31 -6.77
C ILE A 198 20.91 -19.27 -5.60
N SER A 199 22.15 -19.50 -5.16
CA SER A 199 22.40 -20.28 -3.95
C SER A 199 21.80 -19.60 -2.71
N GLY A 200 21.31 -20.36 -1.74
CA GLY A 200 20.82 -19.79 -0.47
C GLY A 200 21.89 -18.96 0.24
N SER A 201 23.17 -19.37 0.17
CA SER A 201 24.27 -18.62 0.78
C SER A 201 24.40 -17.18 0.25
N LYS A 202 24.50 -17.05 -1.08
CA LYS A 202 24.62 -15.75 -1.74
C LYS A 202 23.39 -14.87 -1.51
N TYR A 203 22.19 -15.44 -1.57
CA TYR A 203 20.98 -14.64 -1.36
C TYR A 203 20.84 -14.15 0.10
N ALA A 204 21.19 -14.99 1.07
CA ALA A 204 21.24 -14.59 2.48
C ALA A 204 22.20 -13.42 2.73
N GLU A 205 23.36 -13.41 2.06
CA GLU A 205 24.33 -12.31 2.13
C GLU A 205 23.76 -11.02 1.52
N GLU A 206 23.14 -11.11 0.33
CA GLU A 206 22.48 -9.97 -0.33
C GLU A 206 21.39 -9.35 0.56
N LEU A 207 20.52 -10.19 1.13
CA LEU A 207 19.44 -9.74 2.01
C LEU A 207 19.96 -9.13 3.32
N TYR A 208 20.95 -9.76 3.97
CA TYR A 208 21.54 -9.23 5.20
C TYR A 208 22.22 -7.88 4.97
N ALA A 209 22.97 -7.75 3.87
CA ALA A 209 23.59 -6.48 3.49
C ALA A 209 22.54 -5.39 3.25
N LEU A 210 21.42 -5.74 2.61
CA LEU A 210 20.31 -4.80 2.40
C LEU A 210 19.67 -4.34 3.71
N VAL A 211 19.43 -5.25 4.65
CA VAL A 211 18.96 -4.87 6.01
C VAL A 211 19.94 -3.90 6.66
N CYS A 212 21.24 -4.22 6.67
CA CYS A 212 22.26 -3.37 7.28
C CYS A 212 22.29 -1.96 6.67
N LYS A 213 22.09 -1.87 5.35
CA LYS A 213 22.03 -0.60 4.62
C LYS A 213 20.79 0.23 4.95
N GLN A 214 19.66 -0.42 5.24
CA GLN A 214 18.37 0.22 5.49
C GLN A 214 18.12 0.59 6.95
N ILE A 215 18.93 0.11 7.89
CA ILE A 215 18.85 0.53 9.29
C ILE A 215 19.18 2.03 9.37
N SER A 216 18.15 2.83 9.63
CA SER A 216 18.27 4.28 9.80
C SER A 216 18.19 4.67 11.27
N VAL A 217 18.31 5.97 11.54
CA VAL A 217 18.16 6.55 12.89
C VAL A 217 16.77 6.32 13.50
N LYS A 218 15.75 6.04 12.68
CA LYS A 218 14.38 5.75 13.14
C LYS A 218 14.23 4.36 13.77
N VAL A 219 15.15 3.45 13.45
CA VAL A 219 15.19 2.11 14.03
C VAL A 219 15.79 2.23 15.43
N ARG A 220 14.94 2.19 16.46
CA ARG A 220 15.38 2.33 17.87
C ARG A 220 16.25 1.16 18.31
N ARG A 221 15.92 -0.05 17.86
CA ARG A 221 16.53 -1.31 18.28
C ARG A 221 17.46 -1.91 17.21
N GLN A 222 18.40 -1.10 16.71
CA GLN A 222 19.25 -1.46 15.56
C GLN A 222 19.99 -2.79 15.75
N GLU A 223 20.60 -3.01 16.92
CA GLU A 223 21.34 -4.25 17.20
C GLU A 223 20.42 -5.48 17.22
N THR A 224 19.19 -5.34 17.71
CA THR A 224 18.22 -6.44 17.63
C THR A 224 17.88 -6.75 16.17
N VAL A 225 17.66 -5.73 15.34
CA VAL A 225 17.39 -5.92 13.91
C VAL A 225 18.55 -6.65 13.23
N ARG A 226 19.80 -6.24 13.47
CA ARG A 226 21.00 -6.93 12.94
C ARG A 226 21.07 -8.38 13.41
N CYS A 227 20.83 -8.62 14.70
CA CYS A 227 20.88 -9.97 15.27
C CYS A 227 19.82 -10.89 14.66
N ILE A 228 18.57 -10.42 14.52
CA ILE A 228 17.47 -11.16 13.89
C ILE A 228 17.80 -11.44 12.43
N ALA A 229 18.21 -10.42 11.68
CA ALA A 229 18.55 -10.57 10.26
C ALA A 229 19.68 -11.58 10.07
N SER A 230 20.71 -11.55 10.92
CA SER A 230 21.82 -12.52 10.88
C SER A 230 21.36 -13.96 11.12
N LYS A 231 20.45 -14.17 12.08
CA LYS A 231 19.89 -15.50 12.39
C LYS A 231 18.95 -16.01 11.30
N LEU A 232 18.12 -15.15 10.71
CA LEU A 232 17.31 -15.53 9.55
C LEU A 232 18.22 -15.87 8.37
N ALA A 233 19.22 -15.03 8.09
CA ALA A 233 20.20 -15.25 7.03
C ALA A 233 20.93 -16.59 7.21
N SER A 234 21.36 -16.97 8.43
CA SER A 234 22.05 -18.25 8.65
C SER A 234 21.19 -19.47 8.32
N VAL A 235 19.88 -19.39 8.50
CA VAL A 235 18.93 -20.44 8.08
C VAL A 235 18.76 -20.43 6.57
N VAL A 236 18.62 -19.25 5.94
CA VAL A 236 18.52 -19.12 4.48
C VAL A 236 19.76 -19.67 3.78
N ARG A 237 20.95 -19.53 4.37
CA ARG A 237 22.20 -20.12 3.85
C ARG A 237 22.16 -21.64 3.71
N MET A 238 21.30 -22.32 4.46
CA MET A 238 21.15 -23.78 4.40
C MET A 238 20.37 -24.27 3.17
N ALA A 239 19.67 -23.37 2.46
CA ALA A 239 19.03 -23.74 1.20
C ALA A 239 20.09 -23.88 0.09
N ASP A 240 20.05 -25.01 -0.62
CA ASP A 240 20.92 -25.22 -1.78
C ASP A 240 20.69 -24.14 -2.83
N GLU A 241 19.42 -23.94 -3.21
CA GLU A 241 18.99 -22.99 -4.22
C GLU A 241 17.71 -22.26 -3.81
N ILE A 242 17.60 -21.01 -4.24
CA ILE A 242 16.42 -20.16 -4.11
C ILE A 242 16.05 -19.66 -5.49
N MET A 243 14.80 -19.88 -5.87
CA MET A 243 14.23 -19.31 -7.08
C MET A 243 13.72 -17.91 -6.79
N LEU A 244 14.26 -16.95 -7.53
CA LEU A 244 13.81 -15.57 -7.53
C LEU A 244 12.95 -15.30 -8.76
N LEU A 245 11.89 -14.53 -8.56
CA LEU A 245 10.97 -14.08 -9.60
C LEU A 245 10.77 -12.57 -9.51
N PHE A 246 10.21 -12.01 -10.58
CA PHE A 246 9.60 -10.68 -10.51
C PHE A 246 8.46 -10.70 -9.49
N SER A 247 8.52 -9.77 -8.55
CA SER A 247 7.63 -9.68 -7.40
C SER A 247 6.97 -8.31 -7.33
N HIS A 248 5.70 -8.27 -6.92
CA HIS A 248 4.98 -7.04 -6.61
C HIS A 248 5.51 -6.40 -5.32
N GLY A 249 5.85 -7.21 -4.31
CA GLY A 249 6.41 -6.75 -3.03
C GLY A 249 5.37 -6.31 -2.00
N ASP A 250 4.16 -5.99 -2.45
CA ASP A 250 3.00 -5.76 -1.59
C ASP A 250 1.72 -6.34 -2.22
N LEU A 251 1.74 -7.61 -2.65
CA LEU A 251 0.59 -8.26 -3.26
C LEU A 251 -0.50 -8.63 -2.24
N GLN A 252 -1.02 -7.64 -1.51
CA GLN A 252 -2.12 -7.84 -0.57
C GLN A 252 -3.48 -7.58 -1.25
N THR A 253 -4.56 -8.11 -0.67
CA THR A 253 -5.92 -7.97 -1.22
C THR A 253 -6.46 -6.54 -1.27
N GLY A 254 -5.81 -5.58 -0.60
CA GLY A 254 -6.08 -4.15 -0.76
C GLY A 254 -5.58 -3.57 -2.09
N ASN A 255 -4.56 -4.18 -2.70
CA ASN A 255 -3.92 -3.73 -3.93
C ASN A 255 -4.42 -4.49 -5.17
N ILE A 256 -5.38 -5.39 -4.99
CA ILE A 256 -6.04 -6.14 -6.05
C ILE A 256 -7.46 -5.60 -6.18
N TRP A 257 -7.82 -5.09 -7.35
CA TRP A 257 -9.13 -4.56 -7.67
C TRP A 257 -9.87 -5.49 -8.61
N VAL A 258 -11.16 -5.69 -8.37
CA VAL A 258 -12.04 -6.44 -9.27
C VAL A 258 -13.07 -5.49 -9.85
N GLU A 259 -13.10 -5.38 -11.17
CA GLU A 259 -14.05 -4.55 -11.91
C GLU A 259 -15.47 -5.11 -11.79
N ASN A 260 -16.43 -4.25 -11.47
CA ASN A 260 -17.80 -4.62 -11.09
C ASN A 260 -18.56 -5.37 -12.20
N LYS A 261 -18.34 -5.00 -13.47
CA LYS A 261 -19.12 -5.53 -14.60
C LYS A 261 -18.54 -6.80 -15.21
N THR A 262 -17.21 -6.90 -15.26
CA THR A 262 -16.52 -7.96 -16.01
C THR A 262 -15.82 -8.97 -15.10
N GLY A 263 -15.65 -8.65 -13.82
CA GLY A 263 -14.77 -9.42 -12.94
C GLY A 263 -13.30 -9.37 -13.39
N LYS A 264 -12.91 -8.39 -14.22
CA LYS A 264 -11.51 -8.18 -14.59
C LYS A 264 -10.71 -7.76 -13.36
N ILE A 265 -9.52 -8.33 -13.22
CA ILE A 265 -8.60 -8.06 -12.12
C ILE A 265 -7.61 -6.97 -12.57
N PHE A 266 -7.41 -5.99 -11.69
CA PHE A 266 -6.35 -5.01 -11.78
C PHE A 266 -5.47 -5.09 -10.53
N ILE A 267 -4.15 -4.95 -10.70
CA ILE A 267 -3.18 -4.87 -9.60
C ILE A 267 -2.59 -3.47 -9.60
N ILE A 268 -2.60 -2.80 -8.45
CA ILE A 268 -2.20 -1.40 -8.26
C ILE A 268 -1.07 -1.25 -7.24
N ASP A 269 -0.56 -0.02 -7.09
CA ASP A 269 0.50 0.32 -6.12
C ASP A 269 1.82 -0.45 -6.38
N TRP A 270 2.29 -0.33 -7.63
CA TRP A 270 3.56 -0.86 -8.11
C TRP A 270 4.77 -0.03 -7.66
N GLU A 271 4.85 0.40 -6.41
CA GLU A 271 6.04 1.11 -5.89
C GLU A 271 7.08 0.13 -5.33
N SER A 272 6.63 -0.99 -4.78
CA SER A 272 7.47 -2.00 -4.10
C SER A 272 7.98 -3.14 -5.00
N TRP A 273 7.74 -3.09 -6.31
CA TRP A 273 8.14 -4.17 -7.23
C TRP A 273 9.63 -4.45 -7.18
N GLY A 274 10.06 -5.67 -7.46
CA GLY A 274 11.47 -6.03 -7.45
C GLY A 274 11.68 -7.52 -7.67
N GLU A 275 12.90 -7.98 -7.51
CA GLU A 275 13.20 -9.41 -7.52
C GLU A 275 13.18 -9.94 -6.08
N ARG A 276 12.40 -10.99 -5.84
CA ARG A 276 12.23 -11.66 -4.53
C ARG A 276 12.09 -13.15 -4.70
N SER A 277 12.17 -13.89 -3.61
CA SER A 277 11.86 -15.31 -3.59
C SER A 277 10.46 -15.58 -4.15
N ILE A 278 10.31 -16.70 -4.88
CA ILE A 278 9.01 -17.19 -5.38
C ILE A 278 7.94 -17.30 -4.29
N TRP A 279 8.36 -17.36 -3.03
CA TRP A 279 7.49 -17.50 -1.87
C TRP A 279 6.87 -16.20 -1.39
N TYR A 280 7.50 -15.05 -1.65
CA TYR A 280 7.17 -13.81 -0.97
C TYR A 280 5.74 -13.30 -1.26
N ASP A 281 5.40 -13.09 -2.52
CA ASP A 281 4.05 -12.58 -2.86
C ASP A 281 2.94 -13.58 -2.51
N LYS A 282 3.23 -14.88 -2.56
CA LYS A 282 2.31 -15.92 -2.06
C LYS A 282 2.10 -15.79 -0.56
N ALA A 283 3.18 -15.57 0.20
CA ALA A 283 3.10 -15.40 1.63
C ALA A 283 2.26 -14.17 2.02
N VAL A 284 2.46 -13.05 1.31
CA VAL A 284 1.68 -11.82 1.47
C VAL A 284 0.20 -12.03 1.15
N LEU A 285 -0.13 -12.66 0.02
CA LEU A 285 -1.49 -12.77 -0.47
C LEU A 285 -2.30 -13.89 0.18
N MET A 286 -1.70 -15.07 0.34
CA MET A 286 -2.41 -16.32 0.60
C MET A 286 -2.05 -16.96 1.95
N GLU A 287 -0.82 -16.77 2.44
CA GLU A 287 -0.33 -17.47 3.64
C GLU A 287 -0.45 -16.60 4.91
N GLY A 288 -1.14 -15.47 4.84
CA GLY A 288 -1.55 -14.67 6.00
C GLY A 288 -0.50 -13.70 6.53
N LEU A 289 0.60 -13.46 5.82
CA LEU A 289 1.60 -12.48 6.23
C LEU A 289 1.01 -11.06 6.28
N ARG A 290 0.12 -10.70 5.34
CA ARG A 290 -0.72 -9.50 5.42
C ARG A 290 -2.19 -9.86 5.18
N PRO A 291 -3.14 -9.26 5.93
CA PRO A 291 -2.96 -8.28 7.00
C PRO A 291 -2.71 -8.90 8.39
N ASN A 292 -2.69 -10.24 8.53
CA ASN A 292 -2.73 -10.91 9.83
C ASN A 292 -1.35 -10.98 10.53
N GLY A 293 -0.26 -10.71 9.81
CA GLY A 293 1.09 -10.60 10.37
C GLY A 293 1.83 -11.93 10.53
N ILE A 294 3.04 -11.83 11.06
CA ILE A 294 3.98 -12.95 11.26
C ILE A 294 3.33 -14.14 11.97
N GLY A 295 2.56 -13.89 13.03
CA GLY A 295 1.93 -14.95 13.81
C GLY A 295 0.94 -15.81 13.03
N SER A 296 0.30 -15.27 11.98
CA SER A 296 -0.55 -16.06 11.09
C SER A 296 0.29 -16.84 10.07
N TYR A 297 1.28 -16.18 9.48
CA TYR A 297 2.19 -16.80 8.50
C TYR A 297 2.94 -18.00 9.07
N CYS A 298 3.43 -17.88 10.30
CA CYS A 298 4.27 -18.88 10.94
C CYS A 298 3.52 -20.12 11.46
N LYS A 299 2.18 -20.14 11.38
CA LYS A 299 1.35 -21.32 11.65
C LYS A 299 1.35 -22.31 10.49
N ASN A 300 1.75 -21.88 9.31
CA ASN A 300 1.80 -22.77 8.15
C ASN A 300 2.95 -23.77 8.30
N GLU A 301 2.71 -25.01 7.88
CA GLU A 301 3.73 -26.05 7.82
C GLU A 301 4.60 -25.83 6.58
N ILE A 302 5.68 -25.07 6.73
CA ILE A 302 6.65 -24.75 5.68
C ILE A 302 8.08 -25.05 6.15
N SER A 303 9.00 -25.24 5.21
CA SER A 303 10.42 -25.45 5.54
C SER A 303 11.00 -24.22 6.24
N LYS A 304 12.00 -24.44 7.09
CA LYS A 304 12.63 -23.36 7.88
C LYS A 304 13.31 -22.33 6.98
N GLU A 305 13.88 -22.77 5.88
CA GLU A 305 14.58 -21.95 4.90
C GLU A 305 13.61 -21.02 4.17
N LYS A 306 12.45 -21.54 3.73
CA LYS A 306 11.39 -20.72 3.13
C LYS A 306 10.87 -19.69 4.13
N GLU A 307 10.56 -20.13 5.36
CA GLU A 307 10.07 -19.23 6.41
C GLU A 307 11.06 -18.10 6.67
N ALA A 308 12.34 -18.45 6.89
CA ALA A 308 13.38 -17.48 7.19
C ALA A 308 13.62 -16.50 6.03
N CYS A 309 13.57 -16.99 4.78
CA CYS A 309 13.72 -16.16 3.59
C CYS A 309 12.62 -15.09 3.52
N VAL A 310 11.36 -15.51 3.61
CA VAL A 310 10.21 -14.59 3.55
C VAL A 310 10.24 -13.59 4.70
N LEU A 311 10.57 -14.00 5.93
CA LEU A 311 10.64 -13.09 7.07
C LEU A 311 11.77 -12.07 6.93
N LEU A 312 12.90 -12.45 6.31
CA LEU A 312 14.00 -11.54 6.04
C LEU A 312 13.64 -10.53 4.95
N GLU A 313 12.97 -10.97 3.89
CA GLU A 313 12.40 -10.08 2.86
C GLU A 313 11.32 -9.15 3.42
N ASP A 314 10.49 -9.63 4.35
CA ASP A 314 9.46 -8.82 4.99
C ASP A 314 10.08 -7.77 5.93
N LEU A 315 11.15 -8.11 6.65
CA LEU A 315 11.90 -7.14 7.44
C LEU A 315 12.43 -5.98 6.57
N ILE A 316 12.98 -6.29 5.39
CA ILE A 316 13.42 -5.29 4.40
C ILE A 316 12.24 -4.40 3.96
N PHE A 317 11.07 -5.01 3.70
CA PHE A 317 9.87 -4.26 3.37
C PHE A 317 9.47 -3.31 4.51
N GLN A 318 9.41 -3.78 5.76
CA GLN A 318 9.03 -2.96 6.91
C GLN A 318 10.02 -1.83 7.19
N LEU A 319 11.33 -2.05 6.96
CA LEU A 319 12.35 -1.02 7.06
C LEU A 319 12.13 0.10 6.02
N ASN A 320 11.84 -0.28 4.78
CA ASN A 320 11.48 0.70 3.73
C ASN A 320 10.22 1.49 4.08
N GLU A 321 9.19 0.81 4.61
CA GLU A 321 7.96 1.47 5.03
C GLU A 321 8.20 2.49 6.16
N LEU A 322 9.02 2.13 7.15
CA LEU A 322 9.41 3.01 8.25
C LEU A 322 10.17 4.24 7.74
N GLU A 323 11.14 4.04 6.86
CA GLU A 323 12.00 5.14 6.40
C GLU A 323 11.20 6.21 5.65
N ALA A 324 10.19 5.79 4.90
CA ALA A 324 9.40 6.69 4.08
C ALA A 324 8.25 7.41 4.83
N LEU A 325 8.13 7.22 6.15
CA LEU A 325 7.27 8.03 7.02
C LEU A 325 8.01 9.26 7.56
N PRO A 326 7.36 10.42 7.80
CA PRO A 326 8.05 11.60 8.32
C PRO A 326 8.41 11.42 9.81
N GLY A 327 9.50 12.05 10.27
CA GLY A 327 9.91 12.02 11.68
C GLY A 327 10.10 10.60 12.24
N ASP A 328 9.73 10.40 13.52
CA ASP A 328 9.80 9.10 14.20
C ASP A 328 8.51 8.27 14.06
N PHE A 329 7.63 8.63 13.13
CA PHE A 329 6.35 7.94 12.96
C PHE A 329 6.55 6.54 12.39
N GLY A 330 5.82 5.58 12.98
CA GLY A 330 5.92 4.18 12.61
C GLY A 330 6.94 3.40 13.44
N SER A 331 7.82 4.06 14.20
CA SER A 331 8.80 3.36 15.05
C SER A 331 8.12 2.44 16.08
N ASP A 332 7.03 2.87 16.71
CA ASP A 332 6.29 2.01 17.66
C ASP A 332 5.69 0.77 16.96
N LYS A 333 5.11 0.94 15.76
CA LYS A 333 4.56 -0.18 14.98
C LYS A 333 5.66 -1.12 14.49
N PHE A 334 6.81 -0.58 14.15
CA PHE A 334 7.98 -1.35 13.78
C PHE A 334 8.53 -2.12 14.99
N ASP A 335 8.55 -1.52 16.17
CA ASP A 335 8.92 -2.19 17.42
C ASP A 335 7.94 -3.32 17.78
N GLU A 336 6.63 -3.13 17.57
CA GLU A 336 5.60 -4.18 17.70
C GLU A 336 5.82 -5.33 16.71
N TYR A 337 6.11 -5.01 15.45
CA TYR A 337 6.48 -5.99 14.43
C TYR A 337 7.72 -6.79 14.85
N LEU A 338 8.76 -6.09 15.33
CA LEU A 338 10.00 -6.69 15.79
C LEU A 338 9.78 -7.63 16.99
N ALA A 339 8.95 -7.21 17.95
CA ALA A 339 8.59 -8.03 19.11
C ALA A 339 7.86 -9.32 18.69
N CYS A 340 6.97 -9.25 17.69
CA CYS A 340 6.31 -10.43 17.14
C CYS A 340 7.31 -11.39 16.48
N LEU A 341 8.27 -10.85 15.72
CA LEU A 341 9.32 -11.62 15.06
C LEU A 341 10.22 -12.32 16.09
N GLU A 342 10.62 -11.63 17.15
CA GLU A 342 11.40 -12.19 18.25
C GLU A 342 10.67 -13.32 18.98
N MET A 343 9.40 -13.09 19.33
CA MET A 343 8.59 -14.08 20.04
C MET A 343 8.51 -15.38 19.24
N HIS A 344 8.28 -15.28 17.94
CA HIS A 344 8.28 -16.41 17.03
C HIS A 344 9.64 -17.12 16.99
N MET A 345 10.71 -16.36 16.82
CA MET A 345 12.07 -16.89 16.74
C MET A 345 12.58 -17.51 18.05
N ARG A 346 11.98 -17.20 19.21
CA ARG A 346 12.24 -17.86 20.50
C ARG A 346 11.48 -19.17 20.62
N GLY A 347 10.24 -19.22 20.11
CA GLY A 347 9.35 -20.39 20.18
C GLY A 347 9.77 -21.53 19.25
N LYS A 348 10.23 -21.21 18.04
CA LYS A 348 10.98 -22.16 17.21
C LYS A 348 12.44 -22.09 17.66
N LYS A 349 13.13 -23.22 17.88
CA LYS A 349 14.57 -23.24 18.27
C LYS A 349 15.48 -22.67 17.15
N TYR A 350 15.29 -21.43 16.72
CA TYR A 350 16.19 -20.68 15.84
C TYR A 350 17.41 -20.13 16.61
N GLY A 351 17.65 -20.59 17.85
CA GLY A 351 18.81 -20.19 18.64
C GLY A 351 18.75 -18.74 19.13
N LEU A 352 17.58 -18.19 19.44
CA LEU A 352 17.49 -16.93 20.19
C LEU A 352 17.82 -17.15 21.68
N SER A 353 19.11 -17.25 22.01
CA SER A 353 19.62 -16.64 23.23
C SER A 353 20.15 -15.26 22.83
N CYS A 354 19.31 -14.24 22.88
CA CYS A 354 19.81 -12.86 22.92
C CYS A 354 19.85 -12.47 24.39
N VAL A 355 21.06 -12.25 24.89
CA VAL A 355 21.34 -11.67 26.21
C VAL A 355 20.98 -10.19 26.15
#